data_AF-E4Z737-F1
#
_entry.id   AF-E4Z737-F1
#
_cell.length_a   1.000
_cell.length_b   1.000
_cell.length_c   1.000
_cell.angle_alpha   90.00
_cell.angle_beta   90.00
_cell.angle_gamma   90.00
#
_symmetry.space_group_name_H-M   'P 1'
#
loop_
_entity.id
_entity.type
_entity.pdbx_description
1 polymer ?
#
loop_
_entity_poly.entity_id
_entity_poly.type
_entity_poly.pdbx_seq_one_letter_code
_entity_poly.pdbx_strand_id
1 'polypeptide(L)'
;MGGLDNEIGVYGRCGECNQIVHAELTAALVYCSGCGTTSNLNSLKNARESPVCAKLLQHTLEMSKSLELVAFRGVHNFEAKLLSPFLSRYGMDRDGSPKLLQEMNLGEKFDCGLLANRHFRIKDKQKSVSGSGKDKTVYQSGYLDDTLAIVAEANRLPEALIAAHADPDGHCLVHAISRAISGTQLFWHPLRMSIKDHLQSNLLQYRRLMVNYVEDSEWPVRD
;
A
#
# COMPACT_ATOMS: atom_id res chain seq x y z
N MET A 1 -10.75 8.30 -21.19
CA MET A 1 -9.67 8.95 -20.42
C MET A 1 -9.22 7.93 -19.38
N GLY A 2 -8.21 7.13 -19.74
CA GLY A 2 -7.74 6.01 -18.93
C GLY A 2 -6.91 6.51 -17.75
N GLY A 3 -7.16 5.94 -16.58
CA GLY A 3 -6.35 6.16 -15.39
C GLY A 3 -4.90 5.79 -15.69
N LEU A 4 -3.98 6.66 -15.28
CA LEU A 4 -2.58 6.29 -15.11
C LEU A 4 -2.53 5.37 -13.89
N ASP A 5 -2.84 4.10 -14.11
CA ASP A 5 -2.49 3.01 -13.21
C ASP A 5 -0.96 2.90 -13.25
N ASN A 6 -0.29 3.67 -12.38
CA ASN A 6 1.15 3.64 -12.18
C ASN A 6 1.54 2.34 -11.44
N GLU A 7 1.22 1.17 -12.01
CA GLU A 7 1.68 -0.12 -11.52
C GLU A 7 3.09 -0.39 -12.06
N ILE A 8 4.09 -0.19 -11.20
CA ILE A 8 5.49 -0.09 -11.59
C ILE A 8 6.05 -1.47 -11.99
N GLY A 9 6.77 -1.49 -13.11
CA GLY A 9 6.95 -2.67 -13.96
C GLY A 9 8.15 -3.59 -13.76
N VAL A 10 7.97 -4.83 -14.22
CA VAL A 10 8.98 -5.85 -14.48
C VAL A 10 9.71 -5.51 -15.78
N TYR A 11 11.02 -5.78 -15.85
CA TYR A 11 11.75 -5.82 -17.10
C TYR A 11 12.38 -7.20 -17.30
N GLY A 12 12.36 -7.68 -18.53
CA GLY A 12 12.97 -8.95 -18.89
C GLY A 12 13.40 -8.91 -20.34
N ARG A 13 13.82 -10.05 -20.87
CA ARG A 13 14.15 -10.20 -22.29
C ARG A 13 13.06 -10.98 -23.00
N CYS A 14 12.66 -10.49 -24.16
CA CYS A 14 11.75 -11.19 -25.04
C CYS A 14 12.26 -12.61 -25.33
N GLY A 15 11.38 -13.61 -25.25
CA GLY A 15 11.71 -15.00 -25.54
C GLY A 15 12.25 -15.22 -26.95
N GLU A 16 11.72 -14.46 -27.92
CA GLU A 16 12.01 -14.57 -29.35
C GLU A 16 13.27 -13.78 -29.76
N CYS A 17 13.23 -12.44 -29.62
CA CYS A 17 14.29 -11.58 -30.14
C CYS A 17 15.31 -11.12 -29.09
N ASN A 18 15.15 -11.54 -27.84
CA ASN A 18 16.04 -11.21 -26.71
C ASN A 18 16.16 -9.70 -26.39
N GLN A 19 15.32 -8.85 -26.98
CA GLN A 19 15.24 -7.42 -26.67
C GLN A 19 14.71 -7.20 -25.26
N ILE A 20 15.15 -6.11 -24.61
CA ILE A 20 14.63 -5.73 -23.30
C ILE A 20 13.19 -5.26 -23.46
N VAL A 21 12.29 -5.82 -22.66
CA VAL A 21 10.87 -5.50 -22.62
C VAL A 21 10.50 -5.07 -21.21
N HIS A 22 9.65 -4.05 -21.11
CA HIS A 22 9.10 -3.54 -19.86
C HIS A 22 7.60 -3.86 -19.80
N ALA A 23 7.10 -4.25 -18.64
CA ALA A 23 5.72 -4.65 -18.41
C ALA A 23 5.25 -4.22 -17.01
N GLU A 24 3.98 -3.93 -16.81
CA GLU A 24 3.43 -3.71 -15.46
C GLU A 24 3.45 -5.01 -14.64
N LEU A 25 3.52 -4.90 -13.30
CA LEU A 25 3.65 -6.07 -12.42
C LEU A 25 2.42 -7.00 -12.46
N THR A 26 1.26 -6.43 -12.77
CA THR A 26 -0.03 -7.13 -12.86
C THR A 26 -0.39 -7.52 -14.30
N ALA A 27 0.41 -7.10 -15.29
CA ALA A 27 0.12 -7.36 -16.68
C ALA A 27 0.19 -8.87 -16.96
N ALA A 28 -0.90 -9.45 -17.46
CA ALA A 28 -0.89 -10.83 -17.92
C ALA A 28 -0.10 -11.01 -19.23
N LEU A 29 -0.08 -9.95 -20.05
CA LEU A 29 0.53 -9.94 -21.38
C LEU A 29 1.53 -8.80 -21.51
N VAL A 30 2.62 -9.05 -22.24
CA VAL A 30 3.65 -8.07 -22.54
C VAL A 30 3.91 -8.03 -24.04
N TYR A 31 3.98 -6.80 -24.57
CA TYR A 31 4.28 -6.54 -25.98
C TYR A 31 5.75 -6.23 -26.18
N CYS A 32 6.40 -6.92 -27.13
CA CYS A 32 7.78 -6.66 -27.51
C CYS A 32 7.84 -5.72 -28.73
N SER A 33 8.36 -4.51 -28.55
CA SER A 33 8.54 -3.54 -29.64
C SER A 33 9.61 -3.95 -30.66
N GLY A 34 10.45 -4.93 -30.34
CA GLY A 34 11.51 -5.43 -31.22
C GLY A 34 11.02 -6.33 -32.33
N CYS A 35 10.19 -7.32 -31.98
CA CYS A 35 9.69 -8.33 -32.91
C CYS A 35 8.17 -8.30 -33.11
N GLY A 36 7.47 -7.36 -32.45
CA GLY A 36 6.02 -7.20 -32.55
C GLY A 36 5.21 -8.30 -31.85
N THR A 37 5.87 -9.22 -31.14
CA THR A 37 5.19 -10.34 -30.48
C THR A 37 4.61 -9.93 -29.14
N THR A 38 3.35 -10.30 -28.90
CA THR A 38 2.73 -10.26 -27.57
C THR A 38 2.84 -11.63 -26.92
N SER A 39 3.31 -11.67 -25.67
CA SER A 39 3.59 -12.91 -24.95
C SER A 39 3.13 -12.80 -23.50
N ASN A 40 3.01 -13.93 -22.81
CA ASN A 40 2.65 -13.95 -21.39
C ASN A 40 3.80 -13.36 -20.55
N LEU A 41 3.52 -12.60 -19.48
CA LEU A 41 4.58 -11.97 -18.66
C LEU A 41 5.61 -13.00 -18.15
N ASN A 42 5.14 -14.19 -17.78
CA ASN A 42 5.97 -15.29 -17.28
C ASN A 42 6.93 -15.90 -18.34
N SER A 43 6.75 -15.55 -19.62
CA SER A 43 7.63 -16.02 -20.71
C SER A 43 8.87 -15.14 -20.91
N LEU A 44 8.98 -14.02 -20.20
CA LEU A 44 10.16 -13.15 -20.25
C LEU A 44 11.38 -13.86 -19.65
N LYS A 45 12.47 -13.92 -20.42
CA LYS A 45 13.76 -14.45 -19.95
C LYS A 45 14.41 -13.47 -18.98
N ASN A 46 14.95 -13.98 -17.88
CA ASN A 46 15.63 -13.17 -16.86
C ASN A 46 14.79 -11.98 -16.38
N ALA A 47 13.48 -12.18 -16.25
CA ALA A 47 12.58 -11.17 -15.72
C ALA A 47 13.02 -10.75 -14.31
N ARG A 48 13.15 -9.44 -14.09
CA ARG A 48 13.51 -8.81 -12.83
C ARG A 48 12.61 -7.61 -12.60
N GLU A 49 12.37 -7.26 -11.35
CA GLU A 49 11.77 -5.97 -11.04
C GLU A 49 12.73 -4.84 -11.44
N SER A 50 12.21 -3.78 -12.05
CA SER A 50 13.03 -2.70 -12.64
C SER A 50 13.96 -2.05 -11.60
N PRO A 51 15.23 -1.74 -11.93
CA PRO A 51 16.12 -0.99 -11.03
C PRO A 51 15.62 0.44 -10.78
N VAL A 52 14.71 0.92 -11.64
CA VAL A 52 13.97 2.17 -11.49
C VAL A 52 13.16 2.15 -10.19
N CYS A 53 12.66 0.99 -9.76
CA CYS A 53 11.95 0.78 -8.49
C CYS A 53 12.82 1.08 -7.27
N ALA A 54 14.03 0.51 -7.23
CA ALA A 54 14.99 0.73 -6.15
C ALA A 54 15.51 2.18 -6.16
N LYS A 55 15.72 2.77 -7.34
CA LYS A 55 16.11 4.19 -7.48
C LYS A 55 14.97 5.16 -7.13
N LEU A 56 13.71 4.84 -7.44
CA LEU A 56 12.55 5.61 -6.98
C LEU A 56 12.40 5.50 -5.46
N LEU A 57 12.53 4.31 -4.89
CA LEU A 57 12.53 4.14 -3.43
C LEU A 57 13.63 4.98 -2.78
N GLN A 58 14.86 4.92 -3.29
CA GLN A 58 15.98 5.73 -2.82
C GLN A 58 15.70 7.24 -2.99
N HIS A 59 15.29 7.68 -4.17
CA HIS A 59 15.05 9.09 -4.48
C HIS A 59 13.86 9.68 -3.70
N THR A 60 12.76 8.96 -3.56
CA THR A 60 11.60 9.41 -2.77
C THR A 60 11.94 9.46 -1.27
N LEU A 61 12.75 8.52 -0.76
CA LEU A 61 13.25 8.57 0.61
C LEU A 61 14.31 9.68 0.82
N GLU A 62 15.11 10.01 -0.18
CA GLU A 62 16.05 11.13 -0.15
C GLU A 62 15.33 12.48 -0.24
N MET A 63 14.32 12.63 -1.10
CA MET A 63 13.44 13.81 -1.18
C MET A 63 12.72 14.09 0.14
N SER A 64 12.36 13.03 0.88
CA SER A 64 11.76 13.19 2.21
C SER A 64 12.67 13.88 3.24
N LYS A 65 13.99 13.90 2.98
CA LYS A 65 14.99 14.57 3.83
C LYS A 65 15.22 16.05 3.46
N SER A 66 14.95 16.49 2.22
CA SER A 66 15.48 17.75 1.68
C SER A 66 14.56 18.97 1.73
N LEU A 67 13.27 18.83 2.03
CA LEU A 67 12.37 19.98 2.21
C LEU A 67 12.32 20.32 3.68
N GLU A 68 12.56 21.56 4.11
CA GLU A 68 12.36 22.01 5.49
C GLU A 68 10.86 22.10 5.95
N LEU A 69 9.95 21.30 5.37
CA LEU A 69 8.49 21.23 5.68
C LEU A 69 8.03 19.92 6.40
N VAL A 70 8.55 19.67 7.63
CA VAL A 70 8.47 18.39 8.43
C VAL A 70 7.32 18.80 9.30
N ALA A 71 6.09 18.55 8.86
CA ALA A 71 5.07 18.50 9.88
C ALA A 71 5.09 17.15 10.60
N PHE A 72 5.58 16.08 9.93
CA PHE A 72 6.13 14.87 10.56
C PHE A 72 6.97 13.99 9.57
N ARG A 73 7.51 14.67 8.53
CA ARG A 73 8.25 14.28 7.30
C ARG A 73 8.75 12.83 7.21
N GLY A 74 8.16 12.12 6.26
CA GLY A 74 8.81 10.98 5.64
C GLY A 74 8.20 10.65 4.29
N VAL A 75 6.89 10.83 4.14
CA VAL A 75 6.21 10.51 2.88
C VAL A 75 4.86 11.27 2.83
N HIS A 76 4.66 12.21 1.90
CA HIS A 76 3.33 12.74 1.58
C HIS A 76 2.41 11.59 1.13
N ASN A 77 1.08 11.69 1.27
CA ASN A 77 0.15 10.62 0.85
C ASN A 77 0.43 10.15 -0.60
N PHE A 78 0.76 11.08 -1.49
CA PHE A 78 1.19 10.78 -2.86
C PHE A 78 2.45 9.91 -2.91
N GLU A 79 3.50 10.28 -2.18
CA GLU A 79 4.72 9.50 -2.10
C GLU A 79 4.46 8.13 -1.45
N ALA A 80 3.48 8.04 -0.52
CA ALA A 80 3.14 6.80 0.18
C ALA A 80 2.42 5.86 -0.77
N LYS A 81 1.61 6.41 -1.67
CA LYS A 81 1.01 5.69 -2.79
C LYS A 81 2.06 5.07 -3.69
N LEU A 82 3.14 5.80 -3.99
CA LEU A 82 4.25 5.31 -4.82
C LEU A 82 5.16 4.31 -4.10
N LEU A 83 5.45 4.55 -2.82
CA LEU A 83 6.42 3.75 -2.06
C LEU A 83 5.85 2.44 -1.52
N SER A 84 4.58 2.41 -1.13
CA SER A 84 3.99 1.26 -0.45
C SER A 84 4.13 -0.06 -1.22
N PRO A 85 3.92 -0.11 -2.55
CA PRO A 85 4.12 -1.35 -3.31
C PRO A 85 5.52 -1.94 -3.15
N PHE A 86 6.57 -1.10 -3.12
CA PHE A 86 7.94 -1.58 -2.89
C PHE A 86 8.12 -2.19 -1.51
N LEU A 87 7.53 -1.60 -0.48
CA LEU A 87 7.62 -2.12 0.88
C LEU A 87 6.98 -3.50 1.07
N SER A 88 6.25 -3.99 0.06
CA SER A 88 5.71 -5.35 0.08
C SER A 88 6.79 -6.40 -0.19
N ARG A 89 7.89 -6.04 -0.86
CA ARG A 89 8.95 -6.97 -1.29
C ARG A 89 10.36 -6.50 -0.97
N TYR A 90 10.54 -5.22 -0.68
CA TYR A 90 11.81 -4.58 -0.36
C TYR A 90 11.81 -4.02 1.05
N GLY A 91 12.98 -4.03 1.67
CA GLY A 91 13.29 -3.26 2.86
C GLY A 91 14.67 -2.63 2.74
N MET A 92 15.18 -2.10 3.85
CA MET A 92 16.50 -1.46 3.91
C MET A 92 17.43 -2.35 4.73
N ASP A 93 18.63 -2.59 4.21
CA ASP A 93 19.67 -3.24 4.99
C ASP A 93 20.31 -2.28 6.00
N ARG A 94 21.28 -2.79 6.77
CA ARG A 94 21.96 -2.02 7.82
C ARG A 94 22.75 -0.83 7.27
N ASP A 95 23.16 -0.90 6.02
CA ASP A 95 23.92 0.16 5.33
C ASP A 95 22.99 1.19 4.67
N GLY A 96 21.67 1.00 4.80
CA GLY A 96 20.67 1.89 4.22
C GLY A 96 20.52 1.68 2.71
N SER A 97 20.85 0.50 2.19
CA SER A 97 20.59 0.14 0.80
C SER A 97 19.29 -0.66 0.66
N PRO A 98 18.47 -0.37 -0.36
CA PRO A 98 17.26 -1.14 -0.61
C PRO A 98 17.61 -2.57 -1.07
N LYS A 99 17.04 -3.57 -0.42
CA LYS A 99 17.21 -5.00 -0.73
C LYS A 99 15.89 -5.73 -0.71
N LEU A 100 15.81 -6.86 -1.42
CA LEU A 100 14.65 -7.74 -1.31
C LEU A 100 14.55 -8.30 0.11
N LEU A 101 13.33 -8.42 0.63
CA LEU A 101 13.07 -9.03 1.93
C LEU A 101 13.65 -10.45 2.00
N GLN A 102 13.57 -11.20 0.90
CA GLN A 102 14.08 -12.55 0.81
C GLN A 102 15.62 -12.61 0.91
N GLU A 103 16.34 -11.62 0.36
CA GLU A 103 17.80 -11.48 0.49
C GLU A 103 18.22 -11.15 1.92
N MET A 104 17.31 -10.57 2.71
CA MET A 104 17.49 -10.26 4.13
C MET A 104 16.95 -11.36 5.06
N ASN A 105 16.53 -12.51 4.52
CA ASN A 105 15.90 -13.61 5.25
C ASN A 105 14.60 -13.22 5.97
N LEU A 106 13.82 -12.28 5.40
CA LEU A 106 12.56 -11.78 5.94
C LEU A 106 11.32 -12.33 5.21
N GLY A 107 11.50 -13.29 4.30
CA GLY A 107 10.43 -13.88 3.49
C GLY A 107 10.23 -13.20 2.14
N GLU A 108 9.30 -13.73 1.33
CA GLU A 108 9.00 -13.21 -0.01
C GLU A 108 8.22 -11.89 0.03
N LYS A 109 7.34 -11.74 1.03
CA LYS A 109 6.49 -10.57 1.24
C LYS A 109 6.64 -10.03 2.66
N PHE A 110 6.35 -8.75 2.84
CA PHE A 110 6.34 -8.12 4.15
C PHE A 110 5.27 -8.72 5.06
N ASP A 111 5.68 -9.23 6.22
CA ASP A 111 4.76 -9.73 7.24
C ASP A 111 4.14 -8.57 8.02
N CYS A 112 2.88 -8.24 7.70
CA CYS A 112 2.11 -7.24 8.44
C CYS A 112 1.82 -7.63 9.90
N GLY A 113 2.00 -8.89 10.30
CA GLY A 113 1.96 -9.31 11.71
C GLY A 113 2.99 -8.56 12.57
N LEU A 114 4.11 -8.13 11.98
CA LEU A 114 5.12 -7.28 12.63
C LEU A 114 4.60 -5.89 13.03
N LEU A 115 3.45 -5.49 12.50
CA LEU A 115 2.79 -4.23 12.80
C LEU A 115 1.68 -4.37 13.84
N ALA A 116 1.26 -5.58 14.21
CA ALA A 116 0.05 -5.84 14.99
C ALA A 116 0.02 -5.13 16.37
N ASN A 117 1.19 -5.00 17.00
CA ASN A 117 1.31 -4.36 18.33
C ASN A 117 1.58 -2.85 18.25
N ARG A 118 1.57 -2.26 17.05
CA ARG A 118 1.83 -0.84 16.87
C ARG A 118 0.51 -0.07 16.86
N HIS A 119 0.53 1.09 17.51
CA HIS A 119 -0.53 2.07 17.42
C HIS A 119 0.11 3.44 17.30
N PHE A 120 -0.41 4.26 16.39
CA PHE A 120 0.03 5.63 16.24
C PHE A 120 -0.79 6.54 17.14
N ARG A 121 -0.12 7.17 18.11
CA ARG A 121 -0.75 8.18 18.96
C ARG A 121 -0.47 9.58 18.44
N ILE A 122 -1.54 10.27 18.04
CA ILE A 122 -1.48 11.66 17.61
C ILE A 122 -1.29 12.54 18.85
N LYS A 123 -0.17 13.28 18.90
CA LYS A 123 0.10 14.27 19.95
C LYS A 123 -0.64 15.57 19.66
N ASP A 124 -0.92 16.38 20.68
CA ASP A 124 -1.69 17.63 20.54
C ASP A 124 -1.12 18.57 19.48
N LYS A 125 0.21 18.73 19.46
CA LYS A 125 0.91 19.55 18.46
C LYS A 125 0.74 19.08 17.00
N GLN A 126 0.28 17.85 16.79
CA GLN A 126 0.08 17.24 15.47
C GLN A 126 -1.39 17.31 15.02
N LYS A 127 -2.32 17.63 15.92
CA LYS A 127 -3.77 17.65 15.60
C LYS A 127 -4.11 18.69 14.53
N SER A 128 -3.39 19.80 14.47
CA SER A 128 -3.60 20.87 13.49
C SER A 128 -2.82 20.67 12.18
N VAL A 129 -1.99 19.62 12.08
CA VAL A 129 -1.19 19.36 10.89
C VAL A 129 -2.10 18.84 9.78
N SER A 130 -2.15 19.58 8.67
CA SER A 130 -2.93 19.19 7.49
C SER A 130 -2.49 17.81 6.98
N GLY A 131 -3.45 16.93 6.74
CA GLY A 131 -3.19 15.57 6.23
C GLY A 131 -2.74 14.55 7.27
N SER A 132 -2.30 14.95 8.47
CA SER A 132 -1.86 14.02 9.53
C SER A 132 -2.75 14.07 10.77
N GLY A 133 -3.21 15.26 11.12
CA GLY A 133 -4.16 15.51 12.20
C GLY A 133 -5.60 15.52 11.70
N LYS A 134 -6.37 16.46 12.24
CA LYS A 134 -7.79 16.67 11.95
C LYS A 134 -8.02 16.92 10.47
N ASP A 135 -8.94 16.16 9.87
CA ASP A 135 -9.38 16.38 8.49
C ASP A 135 -10.23 17.66 8.42
N LYS A 136 -9.71 18.70 7.77
CA LYS A 136 -10.38 20.00 7.71
C LYS A 136 -11.78 19.91 7.11
N THR A 137 -12.00 19.06 6.11
CA THR A 137 -13.30 18.91 5.46
C THR A 137 -14.32 18.31 6.42
N VAL A 138 -13.93 17.30 7.20
CA VAL A 138 -14.78 16.74 8.27
C VAL A 138 -15.18 17.84 9.25
N TYR A 139 -14.22 18.57 9.81
CA TYR A 139 -14.50 19.57 10.85
C TYR A 139 -15.17 20.85 10.33
N GLN A 140 -15.08 21.13 9.03
CA GLN A 140 -15.80 22.24 8.40
C GLN A 140 -17.25 21.90 8.08
N SER A 141 -17.52 20.66 7.69
CA SER A 141 -18.88 20.20 7.35
C SER A 141 -19.65 19.66 8.55
N GLY A 142 -18.96 19.24 9.61
CA GLY A 142 -19.54 18.66 10.81
C GLY A 142 -20.12 17.26 10.61
N TYR A 143 -19.87 16.60 9.48
CA TYR A 143 -20.60 15.36 9.13
C TYR A 143 -20.33 14.17 10.07
N LEU A 144 -19.23 14.20 10.83
CA LEU A 144 -18.91 13.18 11.84
C LEU A 144 -19.14 13.66 13.28
N ASP A 145 -19.62 14.89 13.49
CA ASP A 145 -19.67 15.49 14.83
C ASP A 145 -20.53 14.65 15.79
N ASP A 146 -21.72 14.23 15.35
CA ASP A 146 -22.61 13.37 16.14
C ASP A 146 -21.95 12.02 16.48
N THR A 147 -21.25 11.42 15.51
CA THR A 147 -20.54 10.15 15.72
C THR A 147 -19.39 10.32 16.72
N LEU A 148 -18.60 11.39 16.57
CA LEU A 148 -17.50 11.70 17.48
C LEU A 148 -18.01 12.01 18.89
N ALA A 149 -19.15 12.70 19.03
CA ALA A 149 -19.78 12.98 20.31
C ALA A 149 -20.25 11.70 21.01
N ILE A 150 -20.92 10.79 20.29
CA ILE A 150 -21.34 9.48 20.84
C ILE A 150 -20.13 8.69 21.34
N VAL A 151 -19.03 8.66 20.56
CA VAL A 151 -17.81 7.95 20.95
C VAL A 151 -17.14 8.62 22.15
N ALA A 152 -17.06 9.94 22.19
CA ALA A 152 -16.49 10.70 23.31
C ALA A 152 -17.26 10.42 24.61
N GLU A 153 -18.58 10.44 24.56
CA GLU A 153 -19.47 10.15 25.70
C GLU A 153 -19.28 8.70 26.18
N ALA A 154 -19.32 7.73 25.27
CA ALA A 154 -19.13 6.31 25.60
C ALA A 154 -17.76 6.03 26.26
N ASN A 155 -16.72 6.77 25.87
CA ASN A 155 -15.37 6.63 26.41
C ASN A 155 -15.08 7.55 27.60
N ARG A 156 -16.00 8.44 27.97
CA ARG A 156 -15.81 9.48 29.01
C ARG A 156 -14.54 10.32 28.79
N LEU A 157 -14.25 10.62 27.53
CA LEU A 157 -13.07 11.37 27.12
C LEU A 157 -13.52 12.50 26.18
N PRO A 158 -13.22 13.79 26.49
CA PRO A 158 -13.67 14.93 25.68
C PRO A 158 -13.25 14.88 24.21
N GLU A 159 -12.16 14.17 23.90
CA GLU A 159 -11.69 13.93 22.52
C GLU A 159 -11.10 12.52 22.44
N ALA A 160 -11.96 11.51 22.47
CA ALA A 160 -11.56 10.10 22.40
C ALA A 160 -10.93 9.74 21.04
N LEU A 161 -11.45 10.31 19.95
CA LEU A 161 -11.00 10.09 18.58
C LEU A 161 -10.90 11.42 17.83
N ILE A 162 -10.04 11.46 16.83
CA ILE A 162 -10.04 12.52 15.82
C ILE A 162 -10.31 11.91 14.45
N ALA A 163 -11.09 12.60 13.63
CA ALA A 163 -11.25 12.23 12.24
C ALA A 163 -10.00 12.66 11.46
N ALA A 164 -9.31 11.69 10.87
CA ALA A 164 -8.12 11.92 10.08
C ALA A 164 -8.35 11.51 8.63
N HIS A 165 -7.73 12.24 7.71
CA HIS A 165 -7.88 12.00 6.27
C HIS A 165 -7.29 10.65 5.86
N ALA A 166 -8.03 9.85 5.10
CA ALA A 166 -7.51 8.72 4.33
C ALA A 166 -7.85 8.96 2.86
N ASP A 167 -6.96 8.58 1.94
CA ASP A 167 -7.17 8.86 0.53
C ASP A 167 -8.47 8.14 0.06
N PRO A 168 -9.41 8.87 -0.58
CA PRO A 168 -10.73 8.35 -0.91
C PRO A 168 -10.69 7.55 -2.22
N ASP A 169 -9.85 6.52 -2.28
CA ASP A 169 -9.81 5.56 -3.39
C ASP A 169 -10.28 4.17 -2.95
N GLY A 170 -10.24 3.19 -3.86
CA GLY A 170 -10.63 1.80 -3.58
C GLY A 170 -9.80 1.09 -2.49
N HIS A 171 -8.80 1.76 -1.91
CA HIS A 171 -7.92 1.25 -0.86
C HIS A 171 -8.12 1.98 0.48
N CYS A 172 -9.16 2.81 0.63
CA CYS A 172 -9.40 3.62 1.83
C CYS A 172 -9.36 2.85 3.16
N LEU A 173 -9.80 1.58 3.18
CA LEU A 173 -9.71 0.72 4.37
C LEU A 173 -8.25 0.47 4.80
N VAL A 174 -7.40 0.03 3.87
CA VAL A 174 -5.99 -0.27 4.17
C VAL A 174 -5.17 1.00 4.39
N HIS A 175 -5.58 2.12 3.78
CA HIS A 175 -5.06 3.45 4.09
C HIS A 175 -5.35 3.85 5.54
N ALA A 176 -6.60 3.71 5.98
CA ALA A 176 -7.01 4.01 7.35
C ALA A 176 -6.28 3.12 8.38
N ILE A 177 -6.17 1.82 8.11
CA ILE A 177 -5.43 0.88 8.98
C ILE A 177 -3.94 1.25 9.02
N SER A 178 -3.31 1.53 7.87
CA SER A 178 -1.92 1.97 7.83
C SER A 178 -1.71 3.20 8.70
N ARG A 179 -2.59 4.20 8.60
CA ARG A 179 -2.51 5.42 9.43
C ARG A 179 -2.69 5.14 10.91
N ALA A 180 -3.62 4.27 11.28
CA ALA A 180 -3.84 3.91 12.68
C ALA A 180 -2.59 3.24 13.30
N ILE A 181 -1.83 2.49 12.50
CA ILE A 181 -0.66 1.74 12.94
C ILE A 181 0.62 2.60 12.93
N SER A 182 0.87 3.38 11.87
CA SER A 182 2.13 4.08 11.64
C SER A 182 2.03 5.61 11.57
N GLY A 183 0.81 6.15 11.54
CA GLY A 183 0.56 7.59 11.32
C GLY A 183 0.63 8.02 9.87
N THR A 184 0.93 7.11 8.95
CA THR A 184 1.05 7.37 7.51
C THR A 184 0.30 6.30 6.72
N GLN A 185 0.00 6.57 5.45
CA GLN A 185 -0.58 5.57 4.54
C GLN A 185 0.48 4.62 3.95
N LEU A 186 1.71 4.60 4.48
CA LEU A 186 2.87 3.95 3.87
C LEU A 186 2.75 2.42 3.73
N PHE A 187 1.97 1.75 4.57
CA PHE A 187 1.81 0.30 4.56
C PHE A 187 0.51 -0.17 3.91
N TRP A 188 -0.19 0.70 3.16
CA TRP A 188 -1.47 0.35 2.53
C TRP A 188 -1.36 -0.88 1.61
N HIS A 189 -0.30 -0.98 0.80
CA HIS A 189 -0.12 -2.08 -0.15
C HIS A 189 0.32 -3.39 0.54
N PRO A 190 1.31 -3.40 1.46
CA PRO A 190 1.61 -4.57 2.28
C PRO A 190 0.38 -5.12 3.03
N LEU A 191 -0.45 -4.22 3.60
CA LEU A 191 -1.68 -4.61 4.29
C LEU A 191 -2.69 -5.24 3.33
N ARG A 192 -2.90 -4.65 2.15
CA ARG A 192 -3.76 -5.22 1.11
C ARG A 192 -3.30 -6.63 0.71
N MET A 193 -2.01 -6.82 0.47
CA MET A 193 -1.46 -8.12 0.09
C MET A 193 -1.61 -9.14 1.22
N SER A 194 -1.35 -8.76 2.47
CA SER A 194 -1.52 -9.64 3.63
C SER A 194 -2.97 -10.05 3.84
N ILE A 195 -3.92 -9.12 3.70
CA ILE A 195 -5.36 -9.41 3.80
C ILE A 195 -5.79 -10.36 2.68
N LYS A 196 -5.32 -10.13 1.44
CA LYS A 196 -5.60 -11.00 0.30
C LYS A 196 -5.09 -12.43 0.56
N ASP A 197 -3.84 -12.58 0.97
CA ASP A 197 -3.23 -13.88 1.24
C ASP A 197 -3.95 -14.59 2.41
N HIS A 198 -4.34 -13.86 3.45
CA HIS A 198 -5.10 -14.39 4.58
C HIS A 198 -6.51 -14.85 4.16
N LEU A 199 -7.21 -14.09 3.31
CA LEU A 199 -8.52 -14.47 2.78
C LEU A 199 -8.40 -15.74 1.93
N GLN A 200 -7.41 -15.82 1.04
CA GLN A 200 -7.17 -17.00 0.21
C GLN A 200 -6.88 -18.23 1.06
N SER A 201 -6.09 -18.09 2.13
CA SER A 201 -5.74 -19.18 3.04
C SER A 201 -6.95 -19.65 3.87
N ASN A 202 -7.84 -18.74 4.25
CA ASN A 202 -8.97 -19.00 5.15
C ASN A 202 -10.34 -18.91 4.46
N LEU A 203 -10.40 -19.20 3.16
CA LEU A 203 -11.56 -18.93 2.30
C LEU A 203 -12.86 -19.55 2.82
N LEU A 204 -12.81 -20.78 3.35
CA LEU A 204 -13.98 -21.45 3.94
C LEU A 204 -14.55 -20.71 5.16
N GLN A 205 -13.70 -20.08 5.98
CA GLN A 205 -14.16 -19.31 7.12
C GLN A 205 -14.84 -18.03 6.66
N TYR A 206 -14.23 -17.31 5.71
CA TYR A 206 -14.82 -16.08 5.17
C TYR A 206 -16.13 -16.35 4.43
N ARG A 207 -16.23 -17.44 3.65
CA ARG A 207 -17.47 -17.87 3.00
C ARG A 207 -18.62 -18.04 4.00
N ARG A 208 -18.36 -18.68 5.15
CA ARG A 208 -19.37 -18.82 6.20
C ARG A 208 -19.76 -17.48 6.83
N LEU A 209 -18.81 -16.57 7.03
CA LEU A 209 -19.06 -15.26 7.63
C LEU A 209 -19.82 -14.31 6.68
N MET A 210 -19.64 -14.47 5.37
CA MET A 210 -20.17 -13.60 4.35
C MET A 210 -21.37 -14.18 3.57
N VAL A 211 -21.97 -15.26 4.09
CA VAL A 211 -23.09 -15.97 3.44
C VAL A 211 -24.30 -15.08 3.10
N ASN A 212 -24.51 -14.00 3.87
CA ASN A 212 -25.60 -13.05 3.64
C ASN A 212 -25.23 -11.90 2.69
N TYR A 213 -23.97 -11.84 2.23
CA TYR A 213 -23.42 -10.71 1.48
C TYR A 213 -22.85 -11.09 0.11
N VAL A 214 -22.41 -12.35 -0.05
CA VAL A 214 -21.75 -12.85 -1.26
C VAL A 214 -22.36 -14.21 -1.62
N GLU A 215 -22.82 -14.37 -2.85
CA GLU A 215 -23.41 -15.62 -3.31
C GLU A 215 -22.36 -16.74 -3.38
N ASP A 216 -22.80 -17.99 -3.18
CA ASP A 216 -21.93 -19.15 -3.21
C ASP A 216 -21.20 -19.33 -4.56
N SER A 217 -21.80 -18.83 -5.65
CA SER A 217 -21.26 -18.81 -7.01
C SER A 217 -20.10 -17.83 -7.22
N GLU A 218 -20.00 -16.80 -6.37
CA GLU A 218 -18.96 -15.76 -6.47
C GLU A 218 -17.65 -16.16 -5.77
N TRP A 219 -17.66 -17.23 -4.98
CA TRP A 219 -16.46 -17.74 -4.32
C TRP A 219 -15.58 -18.53 -5.30
N PRO A 220 -14.24 -18.37 -5.24
CA PRO A 220 -13.33 -19.21 -5.99
C PRO A 220 -13.58 -20.69 -5.67
N VAL A 221 -13.81 -21.49 -6.70
CA VAL A 221 -13.83 -22.95 -6.57
C VAL A 221 -12.42 -23.37 -6.20
N ARG A 222 -12.24 -24.00 -5.02
CA ARG A 222 -11.01 -24.73 -4.74
C ARG A 222 -11.12 -26.07 -5.46
N ASP A 223 -10.27 -26.28 -6.46
CA ASP A 223 -9.96 -27.63 -6.97
C ASP A 223 -9.32 -28.48 -5.85
#